data_AF-A0A6J4TK33-F1
#
_entry.id   AF-A0A6J4TK33-F1
#
_cell.length_a   1.000
_cell.length_b   1.000
_cell.length_c   1.000
_cell.angle_alpha   90.00
_cell.angle_beta   90.00
_cell.angle_gamma   90.00
#
_symmetry.space_group_name_H-M   'P 1'
#
loop_
_entity.id
_entity.type
_entity.pdbx_description
1 polymer ?
#
loop_
_entity_poly.entity_id
_entity_poly.type
_entity_poly.pdbx_seq_one_letter_code
_entity_poly.pdbx_strand_id
1 'polypeptide(L)' 'MNPDSPILFFDSGVGGLSVLAPTRALLPHAPIVYVADSAAFPYGT' A
#
# COMPACT_ATOMS: atom_id res chain seq x y z
N MET A 1 14.94 12.86 -7.73
CA MET A 1 14.04 11.74 -7.37
C MET A 1 13.90 10.86 -8.59
N ASN A 2 14.04 9.54 -8.43
CA ASN A 2 13.82 8.61 -9.55
C ASN A 2 12.31 8.37 -9.69
N PRO A 3 11.68 8.72 -10.83
CA PRO A 3 10.24 8.48 -11.05
C PRO A 3 9.89 6.99 -11.05
N ASP A 4 10.88 6.10 -11.24
CA ASP A 4 10.69 4.66 -11.21
C ASP A 4 10.83 4.06 -9.80
N SER A 5 11.05 4.88 -8.77
CA SER A 5 11.05 4.40 -7.39
C SER A 5 9.64 3.95 -6.97
N PRO A 6 9.50 2.79 -6.29
CA PRO A 6 8.20 2.28 -5.89
C PRO A 6 7.53 3.13 -4.80
N ILE A 7 6.21 3.25 -4.89
CA ILE A 7 5.36 3.79 -3.83
C ILE A 7 5.05 2.65 -2.85
N LEU A 8 5.46 2.82 -1.59
CA LEU A 8 5.16 1.87 -0.52
C LEU A 8 3.80 2.19 0.11
N PHE A 9 2.90 1.21 0.08
CA PHE A 9 1.69 1.16 0.90
C PHE A 9 1.98 0.29 2.11
N PHE A 10 1.89 0.85 3.30
CA PHE A 10 2.08 0.14 4.56
C PHE A 10 0.79 0.18 5.37
N ASP A 11 0.33 -0.97 5.84
CA ASP A 11 -0.86 -1.11 6.67
C ASP A 11 -0.62 -2.17 7.75
N SER A 12 -1.39 -2.11 8.83
CA SER A 12 -1.43 -3.16 9.85
C SER A 12 -1.97 -4.49 9.31
N GLY A 13 -2.80 -4.47 8.27
CA GLY A 13 -3.42 -5.67 7.72
C GLY A 13 -3.76 -5.54 6.23
N VAL A 14 -4.91 -6.09 5.85
CA VAL A 14 -5.40 -6.09 4.45
C VAL A 14 -6.42 -4.97 4.17
N GLY A 15 -6.76 -4.15 5.16
CA GLY A 15 -7.74 -3.07 5.03
C GLY A 15 -7.32 -2.01 4.03
N GLY A 16 -6.02 -1.73 3.95
CA GLY A 16 -5.39 -0.80 3.01
C GLY A 16 -5.54 -1.19 1.54
N LEU A 17 -5.94 -2.43 1.21
CA LEU A 17 -6.26 -2.81 -0.17
C LEU A 17 -7.44 -2.01 -0.75
N SER A 18 -8.34 -1.51 0.11
CA SER A 18 -9.43 -0.61 -0.30
C SER A 18 -8.93 0.74 -0.83
N VAL A 19 -7.74 1.18 -0.41
CA VAL A 19 -7.07 2.39 -0.89
C VAL A 19 -6.17 2.07 -2.09
N LEU A 20 -5.50 0.91 -2.08
CA LEU A 20 -4.64 0.47 -3.18
C LEU A 20 -5.40 0.38 -4.52
N ALA A 21 -6.63 -0.16 -4.50
CA ALA A 21 -7.42 -0.35 -5.72
C ALA A 21 -7.67 0.96 -6.51
N PRO A 22 -8.22 2.04 -5.92
CA PRO A 22 -8.37 3.32 -6.62
C PRO A 22 -7.02 3.97 -6.93
N THR A 23 -5.97 3.80 -6.12
CA THR A 23 -4.63 4.31 -6.47
C THR A 23 -4.12 3.69 -7.77
N ARG A 24 -4.25 2.37 -7.94
CA ARG A 24 -3.82 1.69 -9.19
C ARG A 24 -4.60 2.15 -10.41
N ALA A 25 -5.86 2.56 -10.24
CA ALA A 25 -6.66 3.13 -11.33
C ALA A 25 -6.15 4.51 -11.75
N LEU A 26 -5.74 5.35 -10.79
CA LEU A 26 -5.22 6.70 -11.03
C LEU A 26 -3.76 6.71 -11.50
N LEU A 27 -2.96 5.75 -11.05
CA LEU A 27 -1.53 5.63 -11.32
C LEU A 27 -1.20 4.25 -11.92
N PRO A 28 -1.68 3.94 -13.13
CA PRO A 28 -1.59 2.60 -13.72
C PRO A 28 -0.16 2.13 -13.98
N HIS A 29 0.80 3.05 -14.07
CA HIS A 29 2.20 2.78 -14.37
C HIS A 29 3.13 2.97 -13.18
N ALA A 30 2.62 3.43 -12.03
CA ALA A 30 3.47 3.60 -10.86
C ALA A 30 3.86 2.23 -10.29
N PRO A 31 5.15 1.97 -10.05
CA PRO A 31 5.56 0.79 -9.31
C PRO A 31 5.05 0.91 -7.88
N ILE A 32 4.34 -0.12 -7.39
CA ILE A 32 3.73 -0.12 -6.05
C ILE A 32 4.14 -1.39 -5.31
N VAL A 33 4.51 -1.23 -4.04
CA VAL A 33 4.74 -2.31 -3.09
C VAL A 33 3.74 -2.16 -1.95
N TYR A 34 3.04 -3.23 -1.59
CA TYR A 34 2.15 -3.27 -0.43
C TYR A 34 2.74 -4.16 0.65
N VAL A 35 2.79 -3.68 1.89
CA VAL A 35 3.29 -4.40 3.06
C VAL A 35 2.22 -4.36 4.14
N ALA A 36 1.83 -5.55 4.62
CA ALA A 36 0.95 -5.72 5.77
C ALA A 36 1.78 -6.16 6.99
N ASP A 37 1.71 -5.42 8.09
CA ASP A 37 2.32 -5.78 9.36
C ASP A 37 1.41 -6.70 10.19
N SER A 38 1.32 -7.95 9.74
CA SER A 38 0.50 -8.95 10.42
C SER A 38 0.97 -9.28 11.85
N ALA A 39 2.24 -9.00 12.18
CA ALA A 39 2.79 -9.32 13.50
C ALA A 39 2.24 -8.40 14.60
N ALA A 40 1.89 -7.16 14.26
CA ALA A 40 1.30 -6.20 15.18
C ALA A 40 -0.18 -5.90 14.86
N PHE A 41 -0.84 -6.71 14.04
CA PHE A 41 -2.27 -6.56 13.76
C PHE A 41 -3.15 -6.99 14.96
N PRO A 42 -4.25 -6.25 15.28
CA PRO A 42 -4.62 -4.93 14.77
C PRO A 42 -3.91 -3.80 15.52
N TYR A 43 -3.70 -2.65 14.85
CA TYR A 43 -3.15 -1.45 15.50
C TYR A 43 -4.18 -0.74 16.41
N GLY A 44 -5.47 -0.91 16.12
CA GLY A 44 -6.56 -0.37 16.94
C GLY A 44 -6.99 -1.35 18.03
N THR A 45 -7.24 -0.81 19.23
CA THR A 45 -7.84 -1.51 20.39
C THR A 45 -9.28 -1.08 20.60
#